data_AF-A0A814JJQ2-F1
#
_entry.id   AF-A0A814JJQ2-F1
#
_cell.length_a   1.000
_cell.length_b   1.000
_cell.length_c   1.000
_cell.angle_alpha   90.00
_cell.angle_beta   90.00
_cell.angle_gamma   90.00
#
_symmetry.space_group_name_H-M   'P 1'
#
loop_
_entity.id
_entity.type
_entity.pdbx_description
1 polymer ?
#
loop_
_entity_poly.entity_id
_entity_poly.type
_entity_poly.pdbx_seq_one_letter_code
_entity_poly.pdbx_strand_id
1 'polypeptide(L)'
;MIPELFNTNNKAFTMNILRNDLWLIRLLYVLIHQEPPANSKEDFVHMFSLYYKGNSSKEEELKTFSDTYNSSNVVYWYTENTFIFSVFNQALRERNIPIICAYHFFIYDLYQHIERAHQLFNKTTSSMHVYWGQIMNKMEIERIKDSNKFDLRLSNSSMLSTSLDHTAASAFIEGYKPNDDYHGVLFEIECNTNLISRPFVEVSKES
;
A
#
# COMPACT_ATOMS: atom_id res chain seq x y z
N MET A 1 -7.53 3.65 25.66
CA MET A 1 -7.77 4.34 24.39
C MET A 1 -6.73 4.00 23.33
N ILE A 2 -5.42 4.25 23.53
CA ILE A 2 -4.38 3.92 22.52
C ILE A 2 -4.28 2.40 22.18
N PRO A 3 -4.34 1.46 23.15
CA PRO A 3 -4.24 0.02 22.84
C PRO A 3 -5.42 -0.52 21.99
N GLU A 4 -6.60 0.11 22.07
CA GLU A 4 -7.79 -0.30 21.32
C GLU A 4 -7.68 0.07 19.83
N LEU A 5 -6.89 1.10 19.50
CA LEU A 5 -6.63 1.51 18.12
C LEU A 5 -5.80 0.47 17.34
N PHE A 6 -5.10 -0.43 18.02
CA PHE A 6 -4.25 -1.43 17.39
C PHE A 6 -4.76 -2.87 17.57
N ASN A 7 -5.94 -3.04 18.20
CA ASN A 7 -6.53 -4.36 18.42
C ASN A 7 -7.08 -4.93 17.11
N THR A 8 -6.25 -5.70 16.43
CA THR A 8 -6.46 -6.09 15.04
C THR A 8 -6.25 -7.59 14.93
N ASN A 9 -7.36 -8.33 14.79
CA ASN A 9 -7.34 -9.77 14.63
C ASN A 9 -6.64 -10.11 13.33
N ASN A 10 -5.47 -10.74 13.45
CA ASN A 10 -4.64 -11.28 12.37
C ASN A 10 -5.49 -12.15 11.42
N LYS A 11 -6.08 -11.53 10.39
CA LYS A 11 -6.80 -12.22 9.31
C LYS A 11 -6.01 -12.06 8.03
N ALA A 12 -5.95 -13.19 7.32
CA ALA A 12 -5.01 -13.52 6.27
C ALA A 12 -4.88 -12.50 5.13
N PHE A 13 -3.72 -12.59 4.50
CA PHE A 13 -3.13 -11.93 3.33
C PHE A 13 -4.07 -11.84 2.09
N THR A 14 -5.23 -11.19 2.21
CA THR A 14 -6.23 -11.08 1.15
C THR A 14 -6.56 -9.62 0.86
N MET A 15 -6.17 -9.12 -0.31
CA MET A 15 -6.72 -7.87 -0.85
C MET A 15 -8.12 -8.15 -1.41
N ASN A 16 -9.12 -7.44 -0.89
CA ASN A 16 -10.50 -7.53 -1.37
C ASN A 16 -10.67 -6.63 -2.61
N ILE A 17 -10.25 -7.11 -3.78
CA ILE A 17 -10.24 -6.37 -5.07
C ILE A 17 -11.65 -5.94 -5.54
N LEU A 18 -12.71 -6.55 -4.98
CA LEU A 18 -14.11 -6.34 -5.37
C LEU A 18 -14.93 -5.50 -4.39
N ARG A 19 -14.32 -5.02 -3.29
CA ARG A 19 -15.08 -4.32 -2.24
C ARG A 19 -15.21 -2.84 -2.59
N ASN A 20 -16.45 -2.36 -2.68
CA ASN A 20 -16.75 -1.00 -3.09
C ASN A 20 -16.42 -0.01 -1.96
N ASP A 21 -15.20 0.55 -2.01
CA ASP A 21 -14.58 1.31 -0.92
C ASP A 21 -14.55 2.82 -1.19
N LEU A 22 -15.65 3.34 -1.73
CA LEU A 22 -15.75 4.75 -2.13
C LEU A 22 -15.38 5.73 -1.01
N TRP A 23 -15.75 5.42 0.24
CA TRP A 23 -15.42 6.28 1.37
C TRP A 23 -13.92 6.28 1.68
N LEU A 24 -13.23 5.14 1.56
CA LEU A 24 -11.79 5.04 1.82
C LEU A 24 -11.03 5.73 0.69
N ILE A 25 -11.47 5.53 -0.56
CA ILE A 25 -10.95 6.26 -1.72
C ILE A 25 -11.13 7.77 -1.51
N ARG A 26 -12.29 8.20 -0.99
CA ARG A 26 -12.55 9.62 -0.72
C ARG A 26 -11.70 10.16 0.42
N LEU A 27 -11.51 9.40 1.48
CA LEU A 27 -10.61 9.76 2.59
C LEU A 27 -9.19 9.95 2.08
N LEU A 28 -8.65 8.96 1.37
CA LEU A 28 -7.31 9.04 0.78
C LEU A 28 -7.19 10.23 -0.18
N TYR A 29 -8.23 10.51 -0.97
CA TYR A 29 -8.27 11.69 -1.83
C TYR A 29 -8.15 13.00 -1.04
N VAL A 30 -8.78 13.12 0.14
CA VAL A 30 -8.62 14.30 0.99
C VAL A 30 -7.20 14.36 1.54
N LEU A 31 -6.67 13.25 2.07
CA LEU A 31 -5.35 13.22 2.70
C LEU A 31 -4.21 13.56 1.74
N ILE A 32 -4.30 13.19 0.46
CA ILE A 32 -3.26 13.50 -0.54
C ILE A 32 -3.31 14.95 -1.06
N HIS A 33 -4.45 15.65 -0.94
CA HIS A 33 -4.64 17.02 -1.45
C HIS A 33 -4.65 18.09 -0.35
N GLN A 34 -4.66 17.69 0.92
CA GLN A 34 -4.57 18.61 2.05
C GLN A 34 -3.21 18.48 2.72
N GLU A 35 -2.54 19.61 2.92
CA GLU A 35 -1.30 19.63 3.69
C GLU A 35 -1.54 19.10 5.12
N PRO A 36 -0.66 18.23 5.63
CA PRO A 36 -0.77 17.71 6.99
C PRO A 36 -0.55 18.82 8.02
N PRO A 37 -1.20 18.75 9.20
CA PRO A 37 -0.84 19.60 10.33
C PRO A 37 0.66 19.57 10.62
N ALA A 38 1.25 20.70 10.99
CA ALA A 38 2.70 20.84 11.16
C ALA A 38 3.33 19.82 12.13
N ASN A 39 2.57 19.39 13.15
CA ASN A 39 3.06 18.47 14.19
C ASN A 39 2.66 17.00 13.93
N SER A 40 2.18 16.67 12.72
CA SER A 40 1.62 15.33 12.44
C SER A 40 2.65 14.20 12.61
N LYS A 41 3.92 14.46 12.29
CA LYS A 41 5.00 13.49 12.49
C LYS A 41 5.26 13.26 13.98
N GLU A 42 5.30 14.33 14.76
CA GLU A 42 5.55 14.29 16.21
C GLU A 42 4.41 13.57 16.93
N ASP A 43 3.16 13.88 16.57
CA ASP A 43 1.96 13.23 17.11
C ASP A 43 1.95 11.73 16.76
N PHE A 44 2.34 11.38 15.52
CA PHE A 44 2.51 10.00 15.09
C PHE A 44 3.56 9.26 15.92
N VAL A 45 4.77 9.83 16.06
CA VAL A 45 5.86 9.22 16.83
C VAL A 45 5.44 9.06 18.30
N HIS A 46 4.78 10.06 18.87
CA HIS A 46 4.27 9.98 20.23
C HIS A 46 3.26 8.84 20.40
N MET A 47 2.27 8.74 19.51
CA MET A 47 1.27 7.68 19.55
C MET A 47 1.90 6.29 19.45
N PHE A 48 2.83 6.09 18.52
CA PHE A 48 3.51 4.80 18.34
C PHE A 48 4.48 4.48 19.48
N SER A 49 5.08 5.48 20.13
CA SER A 49 5.93 5.27 21.32
C SER A 49 5.13 4.69 22.49
N LEU A 50 3.86 5.12 22.64
CA LEU A 50 2.96 4.59 23.66
C LEU A 50 2.48 3.17 23.29
N TYR A 51 2.28 2.90 22.01
CA TYR A 51 1.88 1.58 21.53
C TYR A 51 2.99 0.52 21.69
N TYR A 52 4.22 0.86 21.34
CA TYR A 52 5.36 -0.05 21.41
C TYR A 52 6.06 -0.09 22.76
N LYS A 53 5.51 0.56 23.78
CA LYS A 53 6.10 0.62 25.11
C LYS A 53 6.42 -0.78 25.65
N GLY A 54 7.70 -1.03 25.94
CA GLY A 54 8.20 -2.31 26.43
C GLY A 54 8.60 -3.31 25.34
N ASN A 55 8.52 -2.93 24.06
CA ASN A 55 9.07 -3.67 22.93
C ASN A 55 10.32 -2.94 22.42
N SER A 56 11.48 -3.30 22.97
CA SER A 56 12.76 -2.63 22.68
C SER A 56 13.11 -2.59 21.18
N SER A 57 12.82 -3.66 20.43
CA SER A 57 13.09 -3.72 19.00
C SER A 57 12.23 -2.72 18.22
N LYS A 58 10.93 -2.60 18.55
CA LYS A 58 10.03 -1.65 17.89
C LYS A 58 10.27 -0.20 18.32
N GLU A 59 10.68 0.00 19.57
CA GLU A 59 11.12 1.32 20.06
C GLU A 59 12.37 1.82 19.32
N GLU A 60 13.35 0.96 19.07
CA GLU A 60 14.56 1.30 18.29
C GLU A 60 14.23 1.61 16.82
N GLU A 61 13.34 0.82 16.22
CA GLU A 61 12.87 1.05 14.85
C GLU A 61 12.12 2.39 14.74
N LEU A 62 11.24 2.69 15.69
CA LEU A 62 10.52 3.96 15.76
C LEU A 62 11.47 5.15 15.96
N LYS A 63 12.50 4.98 16.80
CA LYS A 63 13.53 6.01 17.00
C LYS A 63 14.29 6.28 15.70
N THR A 64 14.72 5.23 15.00
CA THR A 64 15.38 5.36 13.70
C THR A 64 14.51 6.10 12.69
N PHE A 65 13.22 5.76 12.62
CA PHE A 65 12.25 6.48 11.79
C PHE A 65 12.16 7.95 12.19
N SER A 66 11.97 8.25 13.48
CA SER A 66 11.88 9.63 13.98
C SER A 66 13.10 10.47 13.59
N ASP A 67 14.30 9.91 13.75
CA ASP A 67 15.58 10.62 13.56
C ASP A 67 15.93 10.81 12.07
N THR A 68 15.52 9.90 11.19
CA THR A 68 16.01 9.86 9.80
C THR A 68 14.93 10.10 8.74
N TYR A 69 13.64 9.97 9.09
CA TYR A 69 12.54 10.21 8.16
C TYR A 69 12.47 11.68 7.72
N ASN A 70 12.35 11.86 6.40
CA ASN A 70 11.96 13.11 5.76
C ASN A 70 11.21 12.80 4.44
N SER A 71 10.57 13.80 3.85
CA SER A 71 9.75 13.61 2.64
C SER A 71 10.54 13.07 1.43
N SER A 72 11.86 13.22 1.36
CA SER A 72 12.65 12.74 0.23
C SER A 72 13.04 11.25 0.33
N ASN A 73 12.91 10.62 1.51
CA ASN A 73 13.14 9.19 1.69
C ASN A 73 11.86 8.39 1.98
N VAL A 74 10.69 8.97 1.69
CA VAL A 74 9.38 8.36 1.96
C VAL A 74 9.18 7.02 1.25
N VAL A 75 9.69 6.87 0.02
CA VAL A 75 9.59 5.61 -0.73
C VAL A 75 10.36 4.50 -0.03
N TYR A 76 11.58 4.77 0.44
CA TYR A 76 12.38 3.82 1.22
C TYR A 76 11.59 3.29 2.43
N TRP A 77 10.98 4.18 3.22
CA TRP A 77 10.17 3.77 4.38
C TRP A 77 8.91 2.99 4.02
N TYR A 78 8.36 3.23 2.82
CA TYR A 78 7.21 2.49 2.31
C TYR A 78 7.59 1.12 1.72
N THR A 79 8.78 0.97 1.13
CA THR A 79 9.16 -0.27 0.42
C THR A 79 9.98 -1.22 1.27
N GLU A 80 10.74 -0.70 2.22
CA GLU A 80 11.49 -1.53 3.17
C GLU A 80 10.56 -2.28 4.13
N ASN A 81 11.04 -3.42 4.64
CA ASN A 81 10.30 -4.25 5.58
C ASN A 81 10.28 -3.62 6.99
N THR A 82 9.60 -2.48 7.10
CA THR A 82 9.49 -1.67 8.32
C THR A 82 8.08 -1.74 8.91
N PHE A 83 7.92 -1.26 10.15
CA PHE A 83 6.64 -1.05 10.79
C PHE A 83 5.77 -0.06 10.00
N ILE A 84 6.39 0.91 9.30
CA ILE A 84 5.69 1.90 8.47
C ILE A 84 4.89 1.17 7.39
N PHE A 85 5.56 0.36 6.58
CA PHE A 85 4.90 -0.42 5.53
C PHE A 85 3.84 -1.37 6.08
N SER A 86 4.21 -2.18 7.08
CA SER A 86 3.36 -3.26 7.58
C SER A 86 2.10 -2.75 8.29
N VAL A 87 2.24 -1.76 9.19
CA VAL A 87 1.09 -1.19 9.93
C VAL A 87 0.20 -0.37 9.00
N PHE A 88 0.77 0.40 8.07
CA PHE A 88 -0.02 1.18 7.12
C PHE A 88 -0.88 0.28 6.23
N ASN A 89 -0.28 -0.73 5.61
CA ASN A 89 -1.02 -1.66 4.75
C ASN A 89 -2.06 -2.47 5.54
N GLN A 90 -1.78 -2.81 6.80
CA GLN A 90 -2.78 -3.42 7.67
C GLN A 90 -3.94 -2.48 7.95
N ALA A 91 -3.67 -1.22 8.30
CA ALA A 91 -4.69 -0.22 8.58
C ALA A 91 -5.62 0.00 7.37
N LEU A 92 -5.08 0.00 6.15
CA LEU A 92 -5.87 0.06 4.92
C LEU A 92 -6.78 -1.16 4.73
N ARG A 93 -6.27 -2.38 4.96
CA ARG A 93 -7.06 -3.63 4.86
C ARG A 93 -8.20 -3.65 5.88
N GLU A 94 -7.93 -3.18 7.08
CA GLU A 94 -8.87 -3.22 8.20
C GLU A 94 -9.73 -1.97 8.34
N ARG A 95 -9.48 -0.94 7.52
CA ARG A 95 -10.19 0.35 7.55
C ARG A 95 -10.05 1.06 8.88
N ASN A 96 -8.87 0.98 9.46
CA ASN A 96 -8.58 1.62 10.72
C ASN A 96 -8.40 3.12 10.50
N ILE A 97 -9.51 3.86 10.44
CA ILE A 97 -9.54 5.30 10.13
C ILE A 97 -8.60 6.10 11.06
N PRO A 98 -8.61 5.91 12.39
CA PRO A 98 -7.68 6.63 13.26
C PRO A 98 -6.22 6.45 12.88
N ILE A 99 -5.80 5.21 12.58
CA ILE A 99 -4.42 4.94 12.15
C ILE A 99 -4.17 5.53 10.77
N ILE A 100 -5.07 5.36 9.79
CA ILE A 100 -4.94 5.97 8.46
C ILE A 100 -4.76 7.49 8.56
N CYS A 101 -5.53 8.17 9.41
CA CYS A 101 -5.41 9.61 9.63
C CYS A 101 -4.09 9.98 10.34
N ALA A 102 -3.59 9.16 11.26
CA ALA A 102 -2.26 9.39 11.85
C ALA A 102 -1.13 9.31 10.80
N TYR A 103 -1.32 8.51 9.75
CA TYR A 103 -0.42 8.44 8.60
C TYR A 103 -0.57 9.61 7.61
N HIS A 104 -1.38 10.64 7.88
CA HIS A 104 -1.66 11.73 6.92
C HIS A 104 -0.38 12.34 6.34
N PHE A 105 0.59 12.74 7.18
CA PHE A 105 1.84 13.32 6.68
C PHE A 105 2.59 12.37 5.73
N PHE A 106 2.63 11.09 6.08
CA PHE A 106 3.33 10.06 5.30
C PHE A 106 2.60 9.80 3.97
N ILE A 107 1.27 9.71 3.99
CA ILE A 107 0.43 9.54 2.79
C ILE A 107 0.61 10.73 1.85
N TYR A 108 0.61 11.94 2.40
CA TYR A 108 0.83 13.17 1.66
C TYR A 108 2.21 13.18 1.00
N ASP A 109 3.28 13.00 1.78
CA ASP A 109 4.66 12.97 1.27
C ASP A 109 4.84 11.89 0.19
N LEU A 110 4.32 10.69 0.43
CA LEU A 110 4.42 9.56 -0.49
C LEU A 110 3.71 9.84 -1.81
N TYR A 111 2.49 10.39 -1.76
CA TYR A 111 1.76 10.73 -2.97
C TYR A 111 2.46 11.85 -3.76
N GLN A 112 2.91 12.91 -3.07
CA GLN A 112 3.63 14.02 -3.70
C GLN A 112 4.94 13.54 -4.36
N HIS A 113 5.65 12.59 -3.74
CA HIS A 113 6.83 11.97 -4.33
C HIS A 113 6.49 11.16 -5.59
N ILE A 114 5.49 10.28 -5.50
CA ILE A 114 5.04 9.44 -6.61
C ILE A 114 4.55 10.28 -7.79
N GLU A 115 3.82 11.37 -7.54
CA GLU A 115 3.33 12.26 -8.58
C GLU A 115 4.48 12.93 -9.34
N ARG A 116 5.51 13.42 -8.62
CA ARG A 116 6.71 14.01 -9.25
C ARG A 116 7.49 12.97 -10.05
N ALA A 117 7.70 11.78 -9.51
CA ALA A 117 8.39 10.69 -10.19
C ALA A 117 7.65 10.26 -11.46
N HIS A 118 6.33 10.12 -11.39
CA HIS A 118 5.47 9.78 -12.51
C HIS A 118 5.55 10.82 -13.65
N GLN A 119 5.53 12.12 -13.32
CA GLN A 119 5.68 13.19 -14.30
C GLN A 119 7.03 13.14 -15.05
N LEU A 120 8.10 12.68 -14.39
CA LEU A 120 9.40 12.47 -15.03
C LEU A 120 9.37 11.23 -15.94
N PHE A 121 8.75 10.14 -15.47
CA PHE A 121 8.66 8.87 -16.19
C PHE A 121 7.80 8.96 -17.47
N ASN A 122 6.65 9.64 -17.42
CA ASN A 122 5.74 9.78 -18.57
C ASN A 122 6.37 10.49 -19.77
N LYS A 123 7.44 11.28 -19.55
CA LYS A 123 8.16 11.93 -20.65
C LYS A 123 9.00 10.96 -21.48
N THR A 124 9.29 9.78 -20.96
CA THR A 124 10.27 8.85 -21.55
C THR A 124 9.68 7.51 -21.98
N THR A 125 8.51 7.12 -21.47
CA THR A 125 7.96 5.78 -21.66
C THR A 125 6.46 5.87 -21.89
N SER A 126 5.95 5.21 -22.94
CA SER A 126 4.55 5.29 -23.40
C SER A 126 3.67 4.11 -22.95
N SER A 127 4.29 3.00 -22.56
CA SER A 127 3.61 1.84 -22.00
C SER A 127 4.59 1.01 -21.17
N MET A 128 4.09 0.27 -20.19
CA MET A 128 4.85 -0.68 -19.39
C MET A 128 4.00 -1.91 -19.10
N HIS A 129 4.66 -3.05 -18.94
CA HIS A 129 4.03 -4.31 -18.60
C HIS A 129 4.56 -4.76 -17.25
N VAL A 130 3.67 -4.98 -16.29
CA VAL A 130 4.02 -5.37 -14.91
C VAL A 130 3.22 -6.57 -14.44
N TYR A 131 3.80 -7.26 -13.47
CA TYR A 131 3.27 -8.48 -12.89
C TYR A 131 2.98 -8.28 -11.40
N TRP A 132 1.89 -8.86 -10.93
CA TRP A 132 1.51 -8.84 -9.52
C TRP A 132 0.99 -10.20 -9.07
N GLY A 133 1.72 -10.84 -8.16
CA GLY A 133 1.34 -12.12 -7.55
C GLY A 133 0.55 -11.91 -6.26
N GLN A 134 -0.57 -12.62 -6.11
CA GLN A 134 -1.37 -12.60 -4.89
C GLN A 134 -2.04 -13.95 -4.61
N ILE A 135 -2.12 -14.33 -3.33
CA ILE A 135 -3.02 -15.39 -2.87
C ILE A 135 -4.43 -14.83 -2.73
N MET A 136 -5.41 -15.52 -3.32
CA MET A 136 -6.80 -15.07 -3.37
C MET A 136 -7.77 -16.20 -3.03
N ASN A 137 -8.91 -15.85 -2.43
CA ASN A 137 -9.96 -16.83 -2.18
C ASN A 137 -10.63 -17.23 -3.50
N LYS A 138 -10.93 -18.53 -3.66
CA LYS A 138 -11.58 -19.08 -4.84
C LYS A 138 -12.88 -18.35 -5.22
N MET A 139 -13.72 -17.98 -4.24
CA MET A 139 -14.95 -17.23 -4.50
C MET A 139 -14.67 -15.83 -5.06
N GLU A 140 -13.58 -15.18 -4.64
CA GLU A 140 -13.18 -13.87 -5.19
C GLU A 140 -12.70 -14.01 -6.62
N ILE A 141 -11.94 -15.07 -6.92
CA ILE A 141 -11.49 -15.39 -8.27
C ILE A 141 -12.69 -15.63 -9.20
N GLU A 142 -13.66 -16.44 -8.77
CA GLU A 142 -14.86 -16.70 -9.58
C GLU A 142 -15.69 -15.42 -9.78
N ARG A 143 -15.79 -14.55 -8.77
CA ARG A 143 -16.43 -13.24 -8.95
C ARG A 143 -15.70 -12.34 -9.93
N ILE A 144 -14.36 -12.35 -9.97
CA ILE A 144 -13.57 -11.61 -10.96
C ILE A 144 -13.84 -12.15 -12.37
N LYS A 145 -13.85 -13.48 -12.52
CA LYS A 145 -14.18 -14.15 -13.80
C LYS A 145 -15.59 -13.79 -14.26
N ASP A 146 -16.56 -13.75 -13.34
CA ASP A 146 -17.92 -13.35 -13.65
C ASP A 146 -18.03 -11.86 -13.95
N SER A 147 -17.28 -10.99 -13.26
CA SER A 147 -17.26 -9.55 -13.52
C SER A 147 -16.63 -9.21 -14.87
N ASN A 148 -15.67 -10.02 -15.34
CA ASN A 148 -15.07 -9.89 -16.67
C ASN A 148 -16.09 -10.14 -17.80
N LYS A 149 -17.24 -10.76 -17.51
CA LYS A 149 -18.33 -10.90 -18.49
C LYS A 149 -19.11 -9.60 -18.71
N PHE A 150 -18.89 -8.58 -17.88
CA PHE A 150 -19.66 -7.34 -17.84
C PHE A 150 -18.80 -6.07 -17.91
N ASP A 151 -17.54 -6.15 -18.37
CA ASP A 151 -16.59 -5.02 -18.41
C ASP A 151 -16.43 -4.27 -17.06
N LEU A 152 -16.57 -5.00 -15.94
CA LEU A 152 -16.45 -4.37 -14.62
C LEU A 152 -15.01 -4.00 -14.31
N ARG A 153 -14.79 -2.74 -13.91
CA ARG A 153 -13.48 -2.23 -13.48
C ARG A 153 -13.14 -2.72 -12.07
N LEU A 154 -12.00 -3.39 -11.93
CA LEU A 154 -11.41 -3.71 -10.64
C LEU A 154 -10.83 -2.43 -10.01
N SER A 155 -11.09 -2.22 -8.72
CA SER A 155 -10.57 -1.07 -7.98
C SER A 155 -9.84 -1.54 -6.74
N ASN A 156 -8.59 -1.12 -6.59
CA ASN A 156 -7.84 -1.32 -5.36
C ASN A 156 -7.85 -0.01 -4.54
N SER A 157 -8.20 -0.14 -3.26
CA SER A 157 -8.12 0.94 -2.27
C SER A 157 -6.76 1.01 -1.57
N SER A 158 -5.87 0.03 -1.79
CA SER A 158 -4.48 0.09 -1.37
C SER A 158 -3.56 0.54 -2.50
N MET A 159 -2.36 0.98 -2.12
CA MET A 159 -1.26 1.13 -3.05
C MET A 159 -0.84 -0.25 -3.56
N LEU A 160 -0.59 -0.36 -4.87
CA LEU A 160 -0.24 -1.61 -5.52
C LEU A 160 1.27 -1.64 -5.76
N SER A 161 1.95 -2.66 -5.23
CA SER A 161 3.35 -2.93 -5.55
C SER A 161 3.40 -4.02 -6.62
N THR A 162 4.08 -3.73 -7.73
CA THR A 162 4.15 -4.59 -8.91
C THR A 162 5.61 -4.77 -9.34
N SER A 163 5.91 -5.87 -10.02
CA SER A 163 7.24 -6.17 -10.54
C SER A 163 7.30 -6.06 -12.06
N LEU A 164 8.42 -5.58 -12.61
CA LEU A 164 8.74 -5.73 -14.03
C LEU A 164 9.21 -7.15 -14.38
N ASP A 165 9.71 -7.89 -13.38
CA ASP A 165 10.15 -9.27 -13.51
C ASP A 165 9.03 -10.24 -13.11
N HIS A 166 8.61 -11.06 -14.08
CA HIS A 166 7.64 -12.14 -13.91
C HIS A 166 8.06 -13.13 -12.82
N THR A 167 9.34 -13.48 -12.74
CA THR A 167 9.88 -14.45 -11.77
C THR A 167 9.76 -13.90 -10.35
N ALA A 168 10.16 -12.64 -10.15
CA ALA A 168 10.01 -11.96 -8.88
C ALA A 168 8.54 -11.86 -8.44
N ALA A 169 7.60 -11.60 -9.38
CA ALA A 169 6.17 -11.62 -9.08
C ALA A 169 5.64 -13.03 -8.75
N SER A 170 6.13 -14.06 -9.44
CA SER A 170 5.74 -15.46 -9.22
C SER A 170 6.22 -16.00 -7.88
N ALA A 171 7.34 -15.51 -7.35
CA ALA A 171 7.84 -15.87 -6.03
C ALA A 171 6.81 -15.59 -4.90
N PHE A 172 5.91 -14.62 -5.08
CA PHE A 172 4.84 -14.33 -4.12
C PHE A 172 3.73 -15.40 -4.07
N ILE A 173 3.65 -16.28 -5.06
CA ILE A 173 2.65 -17.36 -5.13
C ILE A 173 3.27 -18.77 -5.05
N GLU A 174 4.53 -18.94 -5.45
CA GLU A 174 5.21 -20.25 -5.52
C GLU A 174 5.40 -20.94 -4.15
N GLY A 175 5.52 -20.18 -3.07
CA GLY A 175 5.66 -20.72 -1.71
C GLY A 175 4.35 -21.19 -1.07
N TYR A 176 3.20 -20.91 -1.70
CA TYR A 176 1.89 -21.23 -1.15
C TYR A 176 1.46 -22.63 -1.57
N LYS A 177 1.22 -23.51 -0.59
CA LYS A 177 0.54 -24.80 -0.86
C LYS A 177 -0.94 -24.52 -1.09
N PRO A 178 -1.46 -24.71 -2.31
CA PRO A 178 -2.87 -24.48 -2.58
C PRO A 178 -3.72 -25.35 -1.65
N ASN A 179 -4.76 -24.77 -1.06
CA ASN A 179 -5.83 -25.51 -0.44
C ASN A 179 -7.11 -25.29 -1.25
N ASP A 180 -8.20 -25.97 -0.90
CA ASP A 180 -9.43 -25.91 -1.69
C ASP A 180 -10.08 -24.51 -1.74
N ASP A 181 -9.71 -23.61 -0.81
CA ASP A 181 -10.32 -22.29 -0.64
C ASP A 181 -9.47 -21.14 -1.22
N TYR A 182 -8.16 -21.35 -1.42
CA TYR A 182 -7.22 -20.30 -1.80
C TYR A 182 -6.27 -20.75 -2.91
N HIS A 183 -6.06 -19.86 -3.88
CA HIS A 183 -5.18 -20.09 -5.02
C HIS A 183 -4.22 -18.92 -5.20
N GLY A 184 -3.02 -19.22 -5.70
CA GLY A 184 -2.12 -18.21 -6.23
C GLY A 184 -2.62 -17.69 -7.57
N VAL A 185 -2.69 -16.37 -7.71
CA VAL A 185 -3.10 -15.67 -8.92
C VAL A 185 -1.97 -14.72 -9.32
N LEU A 186 -1.56 -14.79 -10.58
CA LEU A 186 -0.64 -13.84 -11.18
C LEU A 186 -1.43 -12.93 -12.11
N PHE A 187 -1.39 -11.63 -11.84
CA PHE A 187 -1.95 -10.61 -12.71
C PHE A 187 -0.87 -10.09 -13.66
N GLU A 188 -1.21 -10.04 -14.94
CA GLU A 188 -0.46 -9.33 -15.98
C GLU A 188 -1.18 -8.01 -16.26
N ILE A 189 -0.47 -6.89 -16.09
CA ILE A 189 -1.06 -5.56 -16.16
C ILE A 189 -0.30 -4.75 -17.19
N GLU A 190 -1.02 -4.34 -18.24
CA GLU A 190 -0.53 -3.38 -19.22
C GLU A 190 -0.93 -1.97 -18.79
N CYS A 191 0.07 -1.13 -18.52
CA CYS A 191 -0.11 0.25 -18.13
C CYS A 191 0.25 1.15 -19.31
N ASN A 192 -0.73 1.90 -19.82
CA ASN A 192 -0.49 2.97 -20.78
C ASN A 192 -0.29 4.29 -20.04
N THR A 193 0.94 4.81 -20.08
CA THR A 193 1.36 6.01 -19.36
C THR A 193 0.85 7.31 -19.99
N ASN A 194 0.38 7.25 -21.25
CA ASN A 194 -0.21 8.40 -21.94
C ASN A 194 -1.68 8.63 -21.58
N LEU A 195 -2.34 7.64 -20.97
CA LEU A 195 -3.68 7.80 -20.42
C LEU A 195 -3.58 8.46 -19.04
N ILE A 196 -4.59 9.25 -18.66
CA ILE A 196 -4.73 9.77 -17.28
C ILE A 196 -4.84 8.55 -16.36
N SER A 197 -3.71 8.17 -15.78
CA SER A 197 -3.54 7.00 -14.92
C SER A 197 -3.24 7.48 -13.50
N ARG A 198 -3.48 6.61 -12.52
CA ARG A 198 -3.00 6.87 -11.15
C ARG A 198 -1.46 6.98 -11.22
N PRO A 199 -0.85 7.96 -10.53
CA PRO A 199 0.59 8.12 -10.59
C PRO A 199 1.29 6.90 -9.98
N PHE A 200 2.46 6.57 -10.48
CA PHE A 200 3.27 5.43 -10.03
C PHE A 200 4.75 5.82 -9.99
N VAL A 201 5.53 5.03 -9.27
CA VAL A 201 6.98 5.20 -9.14
C VAL A 201 7.68 3.87 -9.40
N GLU A 202 8.81 3.92 -10.10
CA GLU A 202 9.68 2.76 -10.28
C GLU A 202 10.67 2.71 -9.12
N VAL A 203 10.43 1.81 -8.16
CA VAL A 203 11.18 1.75 -6.88
C VAL A 203 12.70 1.61 -7.08
N SER A 204 13.15 0.89 -8.12
CA SER A 204 14.58 0.71 -8.44
C SER A 204 15.31 2.01 -8.78
N LYS A 205 14.59 3.09 -9.06
CA LYS A 205 15.16 4.43 -9.33
C LYS A 205 15.18 5.34 -8.10
N GLU A 206 14.64 4.87 -6.98
CA GLU A 206 14.44 5.65 -5.74
C GLU A 206 15.41 5.25 -4.61
N SER A 207 16.26 4.25 -4.86
CA SER A 207 17.20 3.64 -3.91
C SER A 207 18.66 3.80 -4.35
#